data_AF-A0A7J6X0J2-F1
#
_entry.id   AF-A0A7J6X0J2-F1
#
_cell.length_a   1.000
_cell.length_b   1.000
_cell.length_c   1.000
_cell.angle_alpha   90.00
_cell.angle_beta   90.00
_cell.angle_gamma   90.00
#
_symmetry.space_group_name_H-M   'P 1'
#
loop_
_entity.id
_entity.type
_entity.pdbx_description
1 polymer ?
#
loop_
_entity_poly.entity_id
_entity_poly.type
_entity_poly.pdbx_seq_one_letter_code
_entity_poly.pdbx_strand_id
1 'polypeptide(L)'
;MAGRLSNIASQITGGNGVVGRSIANSLRLRSGMGLPVGKHYVPNKPLAVNDELTWDNGSAYPEPCIDRIAETVGKYEALAWLCGGLSFFGVLGTLAVLNDKASKIPFTPKVYPYDNLRVELGGEP
;
A
#
# COMPACT_ATOMS: atom_id res chain seq x y z
N MET A 1 6.97 -32.52 32.50
CA MET A 1 5.95 -32.31 31.45
C MET A 1 5.82 -30.84 30.97
N ALA A 2 6.75 -29.93 31.29
CA ALA A 2 6.68 -28.51 30.87
C ALA A 2 7.46 -28.19 29.56
N GLY A 3 8.35 -29.07 29.09
CA GLY A 3 9.19 -28.81 27.90
C GLY A 3 8.58 -29.18 26.54
N ARG A 4 7.38 -29.78 26.51
CA ARG A 4 6.70 -30.13 25.24
C ARG A 4 5.83 -28.99 24.70
N LEU A 5 5.33 -28.11 25.57
CA LEU A 5 4.53 -26.96 25.17
C LEU A 5 5.39 -25.79 24.65
N SER A 6 6.64 -25.67 25.12
CA SER A 6 7.60 -24.66 24.65
C SER A 6 8.06 -24.89 23.20
N ASN A 7 8.11 -26.15 22.74
CA ASN A 7 8.53 -26.47 21.36
C ASN A 7 7.44 -26.22 20.32
N ILE A 8 6.16 -26.25 20.72
CA ILE A 8 5.04 -25.90 19.84
C ILE A 8 4.91 -24.38 19.75
N ALA A 9 5.12 -23.67 20.87
CA ALA A 9 5.17 -22.20 20.88
C ALA A 9 6.33 -21.65 20.03
N SER A 10 7.50 -22.32 19.99
CA SER A 10 8.62 -21.89 19.15
C SER A 10 8.42 -22.19 17.65
N GLN A 11 7.58 -23.17 17.30
CA GLN A 11 7.16 -23.41 15.90
C GLN A 11 6.16 -22.37 15.39
N ILE A 12 5.29 -21.84 16.25
CA ILE A 12 4.31 -20.80 15.89
C ILE A 12 4.97 -19.40 15.81
N THR A 13 6.08 -19.18 16.55
CA THR A 13 6.68 -17.85 16.74
C THR A 13 7.98 -17.61 15.95
N GLY A 14 8.15 -18.26 14.79
CA GLY A 14 9.13 -17.78 13.79
C GLY A 14 10.59 -18.27 13.98
N GLY A 15 10.80 -19.48 14.45
CA GLY A 15 12.13 -20.12 14.43
C GLY A 15 12.39 -20.93 13.16
N ASN A 16 13.16 -20.35 12.22
CA ASN A 16 13.80 -20.97 11.04
C ASN A 16 13.00 -21.08 9.72
N GLY A 17 13.28 -20.14 8.80
CA GLY A 17 14.04 -20.55 7.60
C GLY A 17 13.42 -20.43 6.21
N VAL A 18 12.16 -20.01 6.06
CA VAL A 18 11.51 -19.98 4.71
C VAL A 18 10.85 -18.64 4.35
N VAL A 19 10.36 -17.84 5.30
CA VAL A 19 9.59 -16.61 4.98
C VAL A 19 10.47 -15.40 4.64
N GLY A 20 11.72 -15.36 5.12
CA GLY A 20 12.62 -14.21 4.90
C GLY A 20 13.29 -14.15 3.52
N ARG A 21 13.32 -15.26 2.77
CA ARG A 21 13.96 -15.31 1.45
C ARG A 21 13.02 -14.94 0.30
N SER A 22 11.70 -15.01 0.52
CA SER A 22 10.69 -14.72 -0.51
C SER A 22 10.42 -13.22 -0.68
N ILE A 23 10.50 -12.43 0.40
CA ILE A 23 10.19 -10.98 0.35
C ILE A 23 11.28 -10.21 -0.40
N ALA A 24 12.56 -10.62 -0.28
CA ALA A 24 13.66 -9.92 -0.95
C ALA A 24 13.73 -10.19 -2.46
N ASN A 25 13.17 -11.32 -2.93
CA ASN A 25 13.11 -11.66 -4.36
C ASN A 25 11.86 -11.12 -5.06
N SER A 26 10.77 -10.82 -4.34
CA SER A 26 9.59 -10.17 -4.92
C SER A 26 9.70 -8.65 -5.01
N LEU A 27 10.62 -8.02 -4.26
CA LEU A 27 10.76 -6.55 -4.20
C LEU A 27 11.65 -5.95 -5.30
N ARG A 28 12.37 -6.77 -6.07
CA ARG A 28 13.21 -6.29 -7.16
C ARG A 28 12.45 -6.45 -8.49
N LEU A 29 12.05 -5.31 -9.08
CA LEU A 29 11.78 -5.13 -10.52
C LEU A 29 10.36 -5.35 -11.09
N ARG A 30 9.26 -4.99 -10.41
CA ARG A 30 8.02 -4.68 -11.15
C ARG A 30 7.04 -3.80 -10.38
N SER A 31 7.31 -2.49 -10.31
CA SER A 31 6.40 -1.52 -9.67
C SER A 31 5.20 -1.10 -10.54
N GLY A 32 4.85 -1.84 -11.60
CA GLY A 32 3.76 -1.48 -12.52
C GLY A 32 3.98 -0.18 -13.33
N MET A 33 4.98 0.62 -12.98
CA MET A 33 5.51 1.70 -13.82
C MET A 33 6.30 1.05 -14.94
N GLY A 34 5.69 0.96 -16.13
CA GLY A 34 6.32 0.39 -17.32
C GLY A 34 7.74 0.92 -17.56
N LEU A 35 8.53 0.12 -18.29
CA LEU A 35 9.87 0.52 -18.75
C LEU A 35 9.77 1.82 -19.58
N PRO A 36 10.88 2.58 -19.75
CA PRO A 36 10.89 3.73 -20.66
C PRO A 36 10.28 3.34 -21.99
N VAL A 37 9.18 4.02 -22.38
CA VAL A 37 8.33 3.62 -23.50
C VAL A 37 9.19 3.53 -24.75
N GLY A 38 9.47 2.31 -25.21
CA GLY A 38 10.10 2.07 -26.51
C GLY A 38 9.20 2.63 -27.62
N LYS A 39 9.77 2.88 -28.81
CA LYS A 39 9.02 3.44 -29.95
C LYS A 39 7.72 2.64 -30.15
N HIS A 40 6.58 3.29 -29.90
CA HIS A 40 5.27 2.69 -30.11
C HIS A 40 5.13 2.31 -31.58
N TYR A 41 4.82 1.05 -31.88
CA TYR A 41 4.59 0.62 -33.25
C TYR A 41 3.41 1.42 -33.82
N VAL A 42 3.56 1.98 -35.03
CA VAL A 42 2.46 2.69 -35.67
C VAL A 42 1.33 1.68 -35.91
N PRO A 43 0.07 1.96 -35.49
CA PRO A 43 -1.04 1.04 -35.67
C PRO A 43 -1.38 0.86 -37.15
N ASN A 44 -0.69 -0.08 -37.80
CA ASN A 44 -0.83 -0.36 -39.23
C ASN A 44 -1.83 -1.49 -39.52
N LYS A 45 -2.37 -2.10 -38.47
CA LYS A 45 -3.29 -3.25 -38.54
C LYS A 45 -4.30 -3.15 -37.37
N PRO A 46 -5.53 -3.67 -37.54
CA PRO A 46 -6.44 -3.82 -36.41
C PRO A 46 -5.78 -4.68 -35.33
N LEU A 47 -5.93 -4.28 -34.07
CA LEU A 47 -5.47 -5.07 -32.93
C LEU A 47 -6.21 -6.41 -32.91
N ALA A 48 -5.49 -7.47 -32.54
CA ALA A 48 -6.13 -8.77 -32.35
C ALA A 48 -7.01 -8.70 -31.11
N VAL A 49 -8.17 -9.36 -31.11
CA VAL A 49 -9.08 -9.39 -29.94
C VAL A 49 -8.34 -9.87 -28.69
N ASN A 50 -7.41 -10.81 -28.84
CA ASN A 50 -6.63 -11.35 -27.73
C ASN A 50 -5.54 -10.40 -27.19
N ASP A 51 -5.25 -9.28 -27.87
CA ASP A 51 -4.28 -8.28 -27.38
C ASP A 51 -4.80 -7.61 -26.09
N GLU A 52 -6.12 -7.67 -25.82
CA GLU A 52 -6.74 -7.21 -24.56
C GLU A 52 -6.36 -8.09 -23.35
N LEU A 53 -5.93 -9.33 -23.60
CA LEU A 53 -5.55 -10.31 -22.57
C LEU A 53 -4.05 -10.31 -22.28
N THR A 54 -3.29 -9.53 -23.03
CA THR A 54 -1.84 -9.37 -22.87
C THR A 54 -1.52 -7.94 -22.45
N TRP A 55 -0.92 -7.78 -21.28
CA TRP A 55 -0.39 -6.51 -20.83
C TRP A 55 0.93 -6.24 -21.56
N ASP A 56 0.87 -5.35 -22.54
CA ASP A 56 2.06 -4.82 -23.21
C ASP A 56 2.62 -3.62 -22.43
N ASN A 57 3.68 -3.87 -21.66
CA ASN A 57 4.44 -2.82 -20.97
C ASN A 57 5.65 -2.32 -21.79
N GLY A 58 5.69 -2.62 -23.09
CA GLY A 58 6.82 -2.29 -23.97
C GLY A 58 8.06 -3.15 -23.77
N SER A 59 7.98 -4.24 -22.98
CA SER A 59 9.07 -5.21 -22.85
C SER A 59 8.99 -6.30 -23.92
N ALA A 60 10.11 -6.98 -24.18
CA ALA A 60 10.15 -8.14 -25.09
C ALA A 60 9.33 -9.35 -24.59
N TYR A 61 8.81 -9.29 -23.36
CA TYR A 61 8.08 -10.36 -22.69
C TYR A 61 6.72 -9.81 -22.21
N PRO A 62 5.73 -9.68 -23.12
CA PRO A 62 4.38 -9.27 -22.75
C PRO A 62 3.79 -10.26 -21.74
N GLU A 63 3.16 -9.75 -20.69
CA GLU A 63 2.59 -10.57 -19.63
C GLU A 63 1.09 -10.81 -19.87
N PRO A 64 0.51 -11.84 -19.23
CA PRO A 64 -0.93 -11.90 -19.10
C PRO A 64 -1.45 -10.65 -18.40
N CYS A 65 -2.61 -10.15 -18.79
CA CYS A 65 -3.30 -9.08 -18.06
C CYS A 65 -3.49 -9.45 -16.59
N ILE A 66 -3.60 -8.43 -15.73
CA ILE A 66 -3.67 -8.58 -14.27
C ILE A 66 -4.75 -9.58 -13.83
N ASP A 67 -5.81 -9.73 -14.61
CA ASP A 67 -6.91 -10.67 -14.42
C ASP A 67 -6.46 -12.15 -14.40
N ARG A 68 -5.32 -12.48 -15.03
CA ARG A 68 -4.69 -13.82 -15.03
C ARG A 68 -3.51 -13.95 -14.07
N ILE A 69 -3.03 -12.86 -13.46
CA ILE A 69 -1.83 -12.89 -12.59
C ILE A 69 -2.13 -13.49 -11.22
N ALA A 70 -3.37 -13.41 -10.76
CA ALA A 70 -3.80 -13.92 -9.45
C ALA A 70 -5.05 -14.80 -9.55
N GLU A 71 -4.97 -15.93 -10.27
CA GLU A 71 -6.05 -16.94 -10.30
C GLU A 71 -6.42 -17.45 -8.90
N THR A 72 -5.52 -17.31 -7.92
CA THR A 72 -5.72 -17.75 -6.54
C THR A 72 -6.56 -16.79 -5.70
N VAL A 73 -6.73 -15.52 -6.11
CA VAL A 73 -7.44 -14.51 -5.31
C VAL A 73 -8.73 -14.11 -6.02
N GLY A 74 -9.87 -14.49 -5.45
CA GLY A 74 -11.17 -14.14 -6.01
C GLY A 74 -11.49 -12.64 -5.90
N LYS A 75 -12.37 -12.12 -6.77
CA LYS A 75 -12.80 -10.70 -6.75
C LYS A 75 -13.28 -10.21 -5.38
N TYR A 76 -14.01 -11.06 -4.65
CA TYR A 76 -14.52 -10.73 -3.32
C TYR A 76 -13.44 -10.83 -2.24
N GLU A 77 -12.46 -11.70 -2.43
CA GLU A 77 -11.31 -11.80 -1.53
C GLU A 77 -10.41 -10.56 -1.69
N ALA A 78 -10.13 -10.15 -2.91
CA ALA A 78 -9.42 -8.89 -3.20
C ALA A 78 -10.15 -7.68 -2.61
N LEU A 79 -11.48 -7.62 -2.76
CA LEU A 79 -12.30 -6.57 -2.15
C LEU A 79 -12.21 -6.62 -0.61
N ALA A 80 -12.26 -7.81 -0.02
CA ALA A 80 -12.15 -7.98 1.44
C ALA A 80 -10.78 -7.51 1.94
N TRP A 81 -9.68 -7.81 1.24
CA TRP A 81 -8.35 -7.31 1.57
C TRP A 81 -8.27 -5.78 1.48
N LEU A 82 -8.86 -5.18 0.45
CA LEU A 82 -8.90 -3.73 0.29
C LEU A 82 -9.71 -3.07 1.42
N CYS A 83 -10.94 -3.54 1.67
CA CYS A 83 -11.80 -3.01 2.72
C CYS A 83 -11.20 -3.26 4.11
N GLY A 84 -10.61 -4.43 4.36
CA GLY A 84 -9.95 -4.78 5.61
C GLY A 84 -8.73 -3.90 5.89
N GLY A 85 -7.86 -3.70 4.89
CA GLY A 85 -6.71 -2.81 5.00
C GLY A 85 -7.09 -1.37 5.27
N LEU A 86 -8.03 -0.82 4.48
CA LEU A 86 -8.49 0.57 4.64
C LEU A 86 -9.21 0.79 5.98
N SER A 87 -10.06 -0.15 6.39
CA SER A 87 -10.77 -0.06 7.67
C SER A 87 -9.82 -0.14 8.87
N PHE A 88 -8.78 -0.98 8.81
CA PHE A 88 -7.75 -1.03 9.85
C PHE A 88 -7.08 0.33 10.06
N PHE A 89 -6.64 0.98 8.98
CA PHE A 89 -6.03 2.31 9.07
C PHE A 89 -7.04 3.38 9.53
N GLY A 90 -8.29 3.31 9.07
CA GLY A 90 -9.35 4.21 9.53
C GLY A 90 -9.61 4.09 11.04
N VAL A 91 -9.67 2.86 11.57
CA VAL A 91 -9.82 2.60 13.00
C VAL A 91 -8.59 3.09 13.77
N LEU A 92 -7.38 2.78 13.31
CA LEU A 92 -6.15 3.22 13.97
C LEU A 92 -6.05 4.75 14.03
N GLY A 93 -6.37 5.46 12.94
CA GLY A 93 -6.41 6.91 12.90
C GLY A 93 -7.47 7.49 13.85
N THR A 94 -8.66 6.90 13.90
CA THR A 94 -9.73 7.33 14.81
C THR A 94 -9.33 7.12 16.27
N LEU A 95 -8.73 5.97 16.60
CA LEU A 95 -8.21 5.70 17.94
C LEU A 95 -7.12 6.69 18.35
N ALA A 96 -6.25 7.11 17.42
CA ALA A 96 -5.25 8.13 17.68
C ALA A 96 -5.89 9.47 18.05
N VAL A 97 -6.91 9.92 17.32
CA VAL A 97 -7.66 11.16 17.61
C VAL A 97 -8.40 11.06 18.95
N LEU A 98 -9.05 9.94 19.24
CA LEU A 98 -9.74 9.74 20.54
C LEU A 98 -8.76 9.73 21.73
N ASN A 99 -7.52 9.28 21.49
CA ASN A 99 -6.45 9.28 22.47
C ASN A 99 -5.76 10.64 22.61
N ASP A 100 -5.83 11.50 21.59
CA ASP A 100 -5.25 12.85 21.57
C ASP A 100 -6.14 13.82 22.35
N LYS A 101 -5.93 13.86 23.67
CA LYS A 101 -6.63 14.78 24.57
C LYS A 101 -5.79 16.02 24.78
N ALA A 102 -6.44 17.19 24.81
CA ALA A 102 -5.80 18.47 25.13
C ALA A 102 -4.98 18.44 26.44
N SER A 103 -5.37 17.61 27.42
CA SER A 103 -4.65 17.44 28.69
C SER A 103 -3.28 16.76 28.55
N LYS A 104 -2.97 16.14 27.40
CA LYS A 104 -1.68 15.47 27.15
C LYS A 104 -0.65 16.41 26.53
N ILE A 105 -1.05 17.62 26.16
CA ILE A 105 -0.17 18.63 25.57
C ILE A 105 0.38 19.49 26.72
N PRO A 106 1.69 19.45 27.02
CA PRO A 106 2.26 20.11 28.20
C PRO A 106 2.49 21.62 27.99
N PHE A 107 2.06 22.17 26.85
CA PHE A 107 2.27 23.56 26.47
C PHE A 107 0.98 24.15 25.92
N THR A 108 0.83 25.47 26.08
CA THR A 108 -0.26 26.23 25.47
C THR A 108 0.02 26.49 23.98
N PRO A 109 -1.02 26.62 23.15
CA PRO A 109 -0.86 27.08 21.77
C PRO A 109 -0.13 28.42 21.73
N LYS A 110 0.71 28.61 20.71
CA LYS A 110 1.47 29.85 20.55
C LYS A 110 0.52 31.00 20.22
N VAL A 111 0.56 32.03 21.05
CA VAL A 111 -0.17 33.29 20.84
C VAL A 111 0.77 34.31 20.21
N TYR A 112 0.29 35.05 19.21
CA TYR A 112 1.08 36.10 18.55
C TYR A 112 0.60 37.50 18.97
N PRO A 113 1.51 38.50 19.04
CA PRO A 113 1.14 39.89 19.25
C PRO A 113 0.20 40.43 18.16
N TYR A 114 -0.37 41.63 18.38
CA TYR A 114 -1.25 42.32 17.43
C TYR A 114 -2.48 41.50 17.03
N ASP A 115 -3.23 41.02 18.03
CA ASP A 115 -4.46 40.24 17.81
C ASP A 115 -4.22 39.01 16.91
N ASN A 116 -3.20 38.20 17.25
CA ASN A 116 -2.75 37.05 16.46
C ASN A 116 -2.41 37.39 15.00
N LEU A 117 -1.79 38.55 14.76
CA LEU A 117 -1.39 39.00 13.43
C LEU A 117 -2.57 39.14 12.45
N ARG A 118 -3.75 39.52 12.96
CA ARG A 118 -5.00 39.56 12.18
C ARG A 118 -4.87 40.42 10.93
N VAL A 119 -4.21 41.58 11.03
CA VAL A 119 -4.03 42.51 9.91
C VAL A 119 -3.01 41.98 8.90
N GLU A 120 -1.93 41.37 9.39
CA GLU A 120 -0.87 40.76 8.59
C GLU A 120 -1.36 39.50 7.84
N LEU A 121 -2.36 38.82 8.39
CA LEU A 121 -3.07 37.71 7.74
C LEU A 121 -4.19 38.17 6.79
N GLY A 122 -4.36 39.48 6.58
CA GLY A 122 -5.31 40.05 5.63
C GLY A 122 -6.69 40.37 6.19
N GLY A 123 -6.84 40.43 7.52
CA GLY A 123 -8.03 40.96 8.18
C GLY A 123 -8.14 42.48 8.05
N GLU A 124 -9.35 43.00 8.17
CA GLU A 124 -9.63 44.44 8.05
C GLU A 124 -8.93 45.24 9.18
N PRO A 125 -8.42 46.45 8.91
CA PRO A 125 -7.75 47.26 9.93
C PRO A 125 -8.69 47.64 11.10
#